data_AF-A0A8H6Y2M3-F1
#
_entry.id   AF-A0A8H6Y2M3-F1
#
_cell.length_a   1.000
_cell.length_b   1.000
_cell.length_c   1.000
_cell.angle_alpha   90.00
_cell.angle_beta   90.00
_cell.angle_gamma   90.00
#
_symmetry.space_group_name_H-M   'P 1'
#
loop_
_entity.id
_entity.type
_entity.pdbx_description
1 polymer ?
#
loop_
_entity_poly.entity_id
_entity_poly.type
_entity_poly.pdbx_seq_one_letter_code
_entity_poly.pdbx_strand_id
1 'polypeptide(L)'
;MSGLADELLADLDGLSDDGEEYVEGQETNAEDGATASTSNPLKRKAENNAGSDEEMTDEEGGEGEEGQQEIGGLVLPGGMKPADELDAEDVQQMELSGIEDVSKIAKLDGSKRMTDILQEIEKYQANPTTAATMALPAHLNPEYTLIVQANNLSVDVDNEILVFIRDHYAPKFPELEQLVVDPAQYIRSVRVLANEEDPTKVDLSGILPAAIIMSVVVTATTTSGKPLSDAEWTAVQRACDLADRLEEARKKIFMYVSSRMNVLAPNLSAIVGTTTAAKLLGVAGGLGALAKMPACNVHLLGAQRKITAGFSTATQRRHTGFIFQSELVGQTPPEYQLKVQRTVGAKSVLAARMDLERQRRDGSYGESLRDKIEKHIDRLAAPPPSKVTKALPIPGDGPKKRRGGKRARKAKEAYAQTELRKLQNRMVFGEAEEEVGAFDQTKGMGMIGATSGSVRAGLGESKSRAKLSKANKLRTAALNSVTPAQGFELTNRAAAAQRVKEANERWFAAGTFSFIPSKGA
;
A
#
# COMPACT_ATOMS: atom_id res chain seq x y z
N MET A 1 21.70 8.28 -20.06
CA MET A 1 20.62 7.34 -19.74
C MET A 1 21.10 6.48 -18.59
N SER A 2 21.29 7.12 -17.44
CA SER A 2 21.51 6.47 -16.15
C SER A 2 20.25 5.68 -15.80
N GLY A 3 20.42 4.53 -15.17
CA GLY A 3 19.30 3.67 -14.81
C GLY A 3 18.57 4.20 -13.57
N LEU A 4 17.32 3.76 -13.40
CA LEU A 4 16.45 4.08 -12.25
C LEU A 4 17.08 3.71 -10.88
N ALA A 5 18.11 2.85 -10.89
CA ALA A 5 18.91 2.52 -9.71
C ALA A 5 19.99 3.58 -9.38
N ASP A 6 20.56 4.25 -10.39
CA ASP A 6 21.49 5.38 -10.18
C ASP A 6 20.73 6.62 -9.71
N GLU A 7 19.47 6.78 -10.14
CA GLU A 7 18.58 7.87 -9.69
C GLU A 7 18.13 7.67 -8.23
N LEU A 8 17.93 6.42 -7.79
CA LEU A 8 17.64 6.09 -6.39
C LEU A 8 18.85 6.23 -5.46
N LEU A 9 20.06 5.94 -5.95
CA LEU A 9 21.29 6.12 -5.17
C LEU A 9 21.67 7.59 -5.01
N ALA A 10 21.48 8.41 -6.05
CA ALA A 10 21.69 9.85 -5.98
C ALA A 10 20.70 10.55 -5.01
N ASP A 11 19.51 10.01 -4.83
CA ASP A 11 18.51 10.50 -3.85
C ASP A 11 18.85 10.16 -2.39
N LEU A 12 19.78 9.23 -2.15
CA LEU A 12 20.22 8.81 -0.81
C LEU A 12 21.52 9.50 -0.36
N ASP A 13 22.37 9.91 -1.31
CA ASP A 13 23.66 10.58 -1.04
C ASP A 13 23.49 12.05 -0.60
N GLY A 14 22.33 12.65 -0.81
CA GLY A 14 22.00 14.02 -0.35
C GLY A 14 21.65 14.13 1.15
N LEU A 15 21.88 13.07 1.94
CA LEU A 15 21.53 12.99 3.36
C LEU A 15 22.74 12.74 4.27
N SER A 16 23.98 12.67 3.75
CA SER A 16 25.18 12.64 4.59
C SER A 16 25.64 14.05 4.94
N ASP A 17 25.66 14.29 6.25
CA ASP A 17 26.27 15.37 7.01
C ASP A 17 27.67 15.75 6.48
N ASP A 18 27.80 16.95 5.90
CA ASP A 18 29.08 17.65 5.76
C ASP A 18 29.02 18.90 6.64
N GLY A 19 29.84 18.87 7.68
CA GLY A 19 29.93 19.88 8.72
C GLY A 19 30.53 21.20 8.24
N GLU A 20 29.97 22.26 8.81
CA GLU A 20 30.61 23.51 9.22
C GLU A 20 31.58 24.18 8.23
N GLU A 21 31.02 25.05 7.39
CA GLU A 21 31.75 26.12 6.70
C GLU A 21 31.72 27.38 7.58
N TYR A 22 32.84 27.69 8.27
CA TYR A 22 33.08 28.99 8.88
C TYR A 22 33.94 29.85 7.95
N VAL A 23 33.55 31.11 7.76
CA VAL A 23 34.30 32.11 6.99
C VAL A 23 34.84 33.20 7.92
N GLU A 24 36.05 33.65 7.58
CA GLU A 24 36.76 34.91 7.89
C GLU A 24 37.86 34.92 8.96
N GLY A 25 39.05 35.38 8.50
CA GLY A 25 40.19 35.79 9.32
C GLY A 25 41.50 35.85 8.52
N GLN A 26 41.77 36.97 7.84
CA GLN A 26 43.12 37.32 7.37
C GLN A 26 44.01 37.71 8.57
N GLU A 27 45.26 37.22 8.63
CA GLU A 27 46.47 38.04 8.87
C GLU A 27 47.78 37.19 8.90
N THR A 28 48.69 37.61 8.03
CA THR A 28 50.18 37.65 8.01
C THR A 28 51.10 36.73 8.85
N ASN A 29 52.07 36.13 8.15
CA ASN A 29 53.53 35.94 8.41
C ASN A 29 54.06 35.51 9.81
N ALA A 30 54.76 34.37 9.87
CA ALA A 30 56.23 34.28 10.04
C ALA A 30 56.72 32.86 10.44
N GLU A 31 57.68 32.36 9.64
CA GLU A 31 58.90 31.57 9.90
C GLU A 31 59.03 30.47 10.98
N ASP A 32 59.66 29.39 10.49
CA ASP A 32 60.65 28.48 11.11
C ASP A 32 60.26 27.29 12.00
N GLY A 33 60.86 26.13 11.65
CA GLY A 33 61.13 25.05 12.58
C GLY A 33 60.95 23.63 12.04
N ALA A 34 61.98 23.09 11.39
CA ALA A 34 62.07 21.70 10.96
C ALA A 34 61.95 20.67 12.12
N THR A 35 61.39 19.49 11.83
CA THR A 35 62.04 18.18 12.02
C THR A 35 61.11 17.03 11.62
N ALA A 36 61.69 16.03 10.94
CA ALA A 36 61.04 14.82 10.47
C ALA A 36 61.03 13.73 11.55
N SER A 37 59.97 12.93 11.64
CA SER A 37 60.11 11.49 11.89
C SER A 37 58.81 10.71 11.60
N THR A 38 59.05 9.54 11.04
CA THR A 38 58.18 8.50 10.49
C THR A 38 57.31 7.72 11.49
N SER A 39 56.29 7.07 10.91
CA SER A 39 55.78 5.69 11.13
C SER A 39 54.58 5.38 12.06
N ASN A 40 53.51 4.94 11.37
CA ASN A 40 52.49 3.92 11.65
C ASN A 40 51.61 3.89 12.93
N PRO A 41 50.28 3.70 12.78
CA PRO A 41 49.35 3.49 13.88
C PRO A 41 49.21 2.01 14.31
N LEU A 42 49.07 1.83 15.62
CA LEU A 42 48.90 0.56 16.35
C LEU A 42 47.50 -0.05 16.16
N LYS A 43 47.47 -1.32 15.74
CA LYS A 43 46.34 -2.26 15.87
C LYS A 43 46.11 -2.59 17.35
N ARG A 44 44.84 -2.56 17.80
CA ARG A 44 44.42 -3.19 19.07
C ARG A 44 43.91 -4.62 18.83
N LYS A 45 44.32 -5.46 19.76
CA LYS A 45 44.31 -6.93 19.83
C LYS A 45 43.00 -7.39 20.49
N ALA A 46 42.32 -8.38 19.91
CA ALA A 46 41.27 -9.15 20.57
C ALA A 46 41.88 -10.49 21.02
N GLU A 47 41.66 -10.86 22.28
CA GLU A 47 42.11 -12.13 22.84
C GLU A 47 40.98 -13.17 22.81
N ASN A 48 41.38 -14.37 22.42
CA ASN A 48 40.60 -15.60 22.36
C ASN A 48 40.40 -16.21 23.76
N ASN A 49 39.25 -16.88 23.94
CA ASN A 49 39.13 -18.12 24.70
C ASN A 49 37.95 -18.89 24.05
N ALA A 50 38.17 -19.87 23.17
CA ALA A 50 38.36 -21.31 23.48
C ALA A 50 37.37 -21.80 24.55
N GLY A 51 36.46 -22.74 24.34
CA GLY A 51 36.19 -23.69 23.25
C GLY A 51 35.61 -24.95 23.89
N SER A 52 34.56 -25.55 23.31
CA SER A 52 34.25 -26.98 23.44
C SER A 52 33.10 -27.34 22.49
N ASP A 53 33.45 -28.08 21.43
CA ASP A 53 32.59 -28.99 20.67
C ASP A 53 31.79 -29.89 21.61
N GLU A 54 30.51 -30.14 21.31
CA GLU A 54 29.93 -31.49 21.34
C GLU A 54 28.88 -31.64 20.22
N GLU A 55 28.82 -32.86 19.69
CA GLU A 55 28.31 -33.29 18.39
C GLU A 55 26.78 -33.31 18.30
N MET A 56 26.23 -32.91 17.15
CA MET A 56 24.81 -33.09 16.80
C MET A 56 24.60 -34.52 16.29
N THR A 57 23.79 -35.29 17.02
CA THR A 57 23.26 -36.59 16.61
C THR A 57 21.89 -36.42 15.95
N ASP A 58 21.71 -37.10 14.81
CA ASP A 58 20.42 -37.29 14.15
C ASP A 58 19.61 -38.37 14.90
N GLU A 59 18.40 -38.05 15.36
CA GLU A 59 17.35 -39.04 15.65
C GLU A 59 15.98 -38.56 15.15
N GLU A 60 15.27 -39.51 14.55
CA GLU A 60 13.97 -39.41 13.90
C GLU A 60 12.79 -39.32 14.89
N GLY A 61 11.71 -38.65 14.46
CA GLY A 61 10.34 -39.11 14.67
C GLY A 61 9.67 -38.86 16.04
N GLY A 62 8.80 -37.85 16.10
CA GLY A 62 7.83 -37.70 17.19
C GLY A 62 6.69 -36.75 16.80
N GLU A 63 5.49 -37.29 16.67
CA GLU A 63 4.22 -36.59 16.43
C GLU A 63 3.95 -35.55 17.54
N GLY A 64 3.62 -34.31 17.15
CA GLY A 64 3.34 -33.22 18.06
C GLY A 64 2.21 -32.33 17.53
N GLU A 65 1.13 -32.28 18.29
CA GLU A 65 -0.12 -31.56 18.05
C GLU A 65 0.09 -30.08 17.73
N GLU A 66 -0.79 -29.57 16.86
CA GLU A 66 -0.87 -28.16 16.44
C GLU A 66 -1.28 -27.25 17.62
N GLY A 67 -0.30 -26.86 18.42
CA GLY A 67 -0.42 -25.73 19.33
C GLY A 67 -0.15 -24.43 18.58
N GLN A 68 -1.20 -23.68 18.24
CA GLN A 68 -1.08 -22.27 17.87
C GLN A 68 -0.36 -21.53 19.01
N GLN A 69 0.92 -21.22 18.81
CA GLN A 69 1.63 -20.29 19.66
C GLN A 69 1.09 -18.89 19.39
N GLU A 70 0.17 -18.45 20.24
CA GLU A 70 -0.17 -17.04 20.37
C GLU A 70 1.12 -16.25 20.56
N ILE A 71 1.43 -15.38 19.59
CA ILE A 71 2.50 -14.40 19.71
C ILE A 71 2.03 -13.38 20.75
N GLY A 72 2.37 -13.65 22.02
CA GLY A 72 2.03 -12.82 23.17
C GLY A 72 2.50 -11.39 22.95
N GLY A 73 1.55 -10.47 22.76
CA GLY A 73 1.82 -9.05 22.76
C GLY A 73 2.43 -8.64 24.10
N LEU A 74 3.63 -8.06 24.06
CA LEU A 74 4.30 -7.50 25.24
C LEU A 74 3.50 -6.27 25.71
N VAL A 75 2.56 -6.49 26.64
CA VAL A 75 1.85 -5.43 27.35
C VAL A 75 2.69 -5.06 28.56
N LEU A 76 3.19 -3.81 28.60
CA LEU A 76 3.89 -3.27 29.76
C LEU A 76 2.97 -3.34 31.01
N PRO A 77 3.51 -3.53 32.22
CA PRO A 77 2.70 -3.54 33.44
C PRO A 77 1.91 -2.22 33.58
N GLY A 78 0.58 -2.30 33.56
CA GLY A 78 -0.34 -1.14 33.55
C GLY A 78 -0.86 -0.71 32.18
N GLY A 79 -0.47 -1.38 31.09
CA GLY A 79 -1.04 -1.16 29.75
C GLY A 79 -2.38 -1.88 29.58
N MET A 80 -3.39 -1.18 29.06
CA MET A 80 -4.63 -1.80 28.63
C MET A 80 -4.42 -2.47 27.27
N LYS A 81 -4.85 -3.72 27.11
CA LYS A 81 -4.85 -4.38 25.80
C LYS A 81 -5.71 -3.53 24.84
N PRO A 82 -5.22 -3.22 23.62
CA PRO A 82 -6.09 -2.75 22.55
C PRO A 82 -7.30 -3.69 22.45
N ALA A 83 -8.48 -3.17 22.11
CA ALA A 83 -9.60 -4.05 21.78
C ALA A 83 -9.13 -5.02 20.69
N ASP A 84 -9.41 -6.32 20.86
CA ASP A 84 -9.10 -7.29 19.83
C ASP A 84 -9.89 -6.87 18.58
N GLU A 85 -9.18 -6.54 17.50
CA GLU A 85 -9.80 -6.37 16.19
C GLU A 85 -10.41 -7.74 15.85
N LEU A 86 -11.71 -7.91 16.07
CA LEU A 86 -12.43 -9.08 15.59
C LEU A 86 -12.23 -9.11 14.07
N ASP A 87 -11.75 -10.24 13.54
CA ASP A 87 -11.52 -10.38 12.12
C ASP A 87 -12.83 -10.07 11.39
N ALA A 88 -12.76 -9.20 10.38
CA ALA A 88 -13.94 -8.73 9.67
C ALA A 88 -14.74 -9.87 9.01
N GLU A 89 -14.10 -11.04 8.83
CA GLU A 89 -14.71 -12.27 8.32
C GLU A 89 -15.46 -13.05 9.41
N ASP A 90 -14.96 -13.04 10.65
CA ASP A 90 -15.60 -13.70 11.81
C ASP A 90 -16.84 -12.93 12.28
N VAL A 91 -16.78 -11.60 12.24
CA VAL A 91 -17.94 -10.71 12.50
C VAL A 91 -19.02 -10.90 11.44
N GLN A 92 -18.63 -11.22 10.19
CA GLN A 92 -19.57 -11.47 9.09
C GLN A 92 -20.25 -12.84 9.17
N GLN A 93 -19.70 -13.79 9.93
CA GLN A 93 -20.23 -15.16 10.09
C GLN A 93 -21.12 -15.33 11.32
N MET A 94 -21.22 -14.34 12.21
CA MET A 94 -22.14 -14.40 13.34
C MET A 94 -23.58 -14.19 12.87
N GLU A 95 -24.33 -15.27 12.63
CA GLU A 95 -25.77 -15.19 12.35
C GLU A 95 -26.56 -14.96 13.64
N LEU A 96 -27.08 -13.74 13.84
CA LEU A 96 -27.85 -13.36 15.04
C LEU A 96 -29.37 -13.50 14.88
N SER A 97 -29.83 -14.12 13.78
CA SER A 97 -31.23 -14.20 13.35
C SER A 97 -32.21 -14.82 14.37
N GLY A 98 -31.71 -15.52 15.41
CA GLY A 98 -32.50 -16.15 16.46
C GLY A 98 -32.75 -15.31 17.73
N ILE A 99 -32.25 -14.06 17.82
CA ILE A 99 -32.36 -13.25 19.04
C ILE A 99 -33.29 -12.06 18.80
N GLU A 100 -34.48 -12.10 19.40
CA GLU A 100 -35.51 -11.06 19.27
C GLU A 100 -35.26 -9.80 20.14
N ASP A 101 -34.43 -9.95 21.18
CA ASP A 101 -34.12 -8.87 22.12
C ASP A 101 -32.79 -8.19 21.79
N VAL A 102 -32.89 -6.97 21.27
CA VAL A 102 -31.76 -6.07 20.99
C VAL A 102 -30.84 -5.92 22.21
N SER A 103 -31.38 -5.94 23.43
CA SER A 103 -30.64 -5.77 24.69
C SER A 103 -29.70 -6.93 25.05
N LYS A 104 -29.90 -8.13 24.48
CA LYS A 104 -29.01 -9.28 24.68
C LYS A 104 -27.77 -9.22 23.78
N ILE A 105 -27.89 -8.50 22.67
CA ILE A 105 -26.82 -8.31 21.67
C ILE A 105 -26.11 -6.98 21.90
N ALA A 106 -26.85 -5.95 22.31
CA ALA A 106 -26.36 -4.65 22.72
C ALA A 106 -25.67 -4.71 24.10
N LYS A 107 -24.62 -5.54 24.25
CA LYS A 107 -23.82 -5.68 25.48
C LYS A 107 -23.23 -4.35 25.94
N LEU A 108 -23.05 -3.38 25.03
CA LEU A 108 -22.53 -2.06 25.35
C LEU A 108 -23.58 -1.08 25.87
N ASP A 109 -24.83 -1.15 25.38
CA ASP A 109 -25.87 -0.18 25.76
C ASP A 109 -26.33 -0.39 27.20
N GLY A 110 -26.16 0.64 28.04
CA GLY A 110 -26.42 0.53 29.49
C GLY A 110 -25.39 -0.30 30.27
N SER A 111 -24.28 -0.71 29.64
CA SER A 111 -23.16 -1.34 30.35
C SER A 111 -22.57 -0.36 31.37
N LYS A 112 -22.26 -0.87 32.57
CA LYS A 112 -21.54 -0.09 33.60
C LYS A 112 -20.27 0.55 33.01
N ARG A 113 -19.56 -0.18 32.14
CA ARG A 113 -18.36 0.33 31.46
C ARG A 113 -18.63 1.60 30.66
N MET A 114 -19.70 1.63 29.86
CA MET A 114 -20.04 2.80 29.04
C MET A 114 -20.52 3.97 29.91
N THR A 115 -21.36 3.70 30.90
CA THR A 115 -21.87 4.75 31.80
C THR A 115 -20.75 5.38 32.63
N ASP A 116 -19.83 4.57 33.13
CA ASP A 116 -18.70 5.02 33.94
C ASP A 116 -17.76 5.89 33.09
N ILE A 117 -17.43 5.44 31.87
CA ILE A 117 -16.59 6.21 30.93
C ILE A 117 -17.25 7.55 30.57
N LEU A 118 -18.55 7.56 30.26
CA LEU A 118 -19.26 8.80 29.92
C LEU A 118 -19.33 9.77 31.12
N GLN A 119 -19.57 9.27 32.33
CA GLN A 119 -19.56 10.08 33.55
C GLN A 119 -18.18 10.64 33.86
N GLU A 120 -17.12 9.84 33.68
CA GLU A 120 -15.76 10.32 33.84
C GLU A 120 -15.40 11.37 32.79
N ILE A 121 -15.82 11.20 31.54
CA ILE A 121 -15.65 12.21 30.48
C ILE A 121 -16.34 13.52 30.89
N GLU A 122 -17.58 13.47 31.37
CA GLU A 122 -18.29 14.67 31.85
C GLU A 122 -17.57 15.34 33.03
N LYS A 123 -17.03 14.54 33.94
CA LYS A 123 -16.22 15.04 35.08
C LYS A 123 -14.96 15.78 34.61
N TYR A 124 -14.22 15.24 33.65
CA TYR A 124 -13.00 15.85 33.11
C TYR A 124 -13.27 16.99 32.11
N GLN A 125 -14.46 17.02 31.50
CA GLN A 125 -14.93 18.17 30.74
C GLN A 125 -15.26 19.35 31.66
N ALA A 126 -15.95 19.09 32.78
CA ALA A 126 -16.29 20.12 33.77
C ALA A 126 -15.06 20.61 34.54
N ASN A 127 -14.13 19.70 34.87
CA ASN A 127 -12.90 20.01 35.59
C ASN A 127 -11.68 19.63 34.74
N PRO A 128 -11.18 20.54 33.90
CA PRO A 128 -10.00 20.26 33.12
C PRO A 128 -8.80 20.06 34.03
N THR A 129 -8.11 18.93 33.86
CA THR A 129 -6.89 18.65 34.63
C THR A 129 -5.80 19.66 34.33
N THR A 130 -4.97 19.91 35.34
CA THR A 130 -3.79 20.74 35.21
C THR A 130 -2.77 20.12 34.26
N ALA A 131 -2.04 20.97 33.52
CA ALA A 131 -0.99 20.52 32.59
C ALA A 131 0.09 19.66 33.26
N ALA A 132 0.32 19.85 34.56
CA ALA A 132 1.25 19.07 35.38
C ALA A 132 0.77 17.62 35.62
N THR A 133 -0.50 17.42 35.93
CA THR A 133 -1.07 16.07 36.10
C THR A 133 -1.06 15.32 34.78
N MET A 134 -1.32 16.02 33.66
CA MET A 134 -1.21 15.47 32.31
C MET A 134 0.23 15.15 31.87
N ALA A 135 1.23 15.65 32.61
CA ALA A 135 2.65 15.43 32.34
C ALA A 135 3.20 14.13 32.90
N LEU A 136 2.40 13.39 33.66
CA LEU A 136 2.80 12.08 34.10
C LEU A 136 3.04 11.15 32.89
N PRO A 137 3.77 10.04 33.07
CA PRO A 137 3.84 8.97 32.09
C PRO A 137 2.43 8.45 31.72
N ALA A 138 2.24 8.00 30.48
CA ALA A 138 0.92 7.57 29.97
C ALA A 138 0.20 6.52 30.86
N HIS A 139 0.96 5.62 31.50
CA HIS A 139 0.44 4.60 32.42
C HIS A 139 0.04 5.12 33.81
N LEU A 140 0.44 6.35 34.18
CA LEU A 140 0.13 6.99 35.47
C LEU A 140 -0.92 8.10 35.34
N ASN A 141 -1.34 8.44 34.12
CA ASN A 141 -2.38 9.44 33.88
C ASN A 141 -3.77 8.77 33.85
N PRO A 142 -4.64 9.01 34.85
CA PRO A 142 -6.00 8.46 34.83
C PRO A 142 -6.82 8.99 33.64
N GLU A 143 -6.54 10.20 33.18
CA GLU A 143 -7.23 10.78 32.02
C GLU A 143 -6.76 10.18 30.69
N TYR A 144 -5.49 9.78 30.58
CA TYR A 144 -4.99 9.06 29.39
C TYR A 144 -5.62 7.68 29.29
N THR A 145 -5.72 6.96 30.41
CA THR A 145 -6.38 5.65 30.45
C THR A 145 -7.84 5.76 30.07
N LEU A 146 -8.54 6.79 30.54
CA LEU A 146 -9.92 7.09 30.14
C LEU A 146 -10.03 7.34 28.63
N ILE A 147 -9.13 8.11 28.04
CA ILE A 147 -9.14 8.39 26.59
C ILE A 147 -8.95 7.10 25.78
N VAL A 148 -8.02 6.23 26.18
CA VAL A 148 -7.82 4.94 25.52
C VAL A 148 -9.05 4.04 25.68
N GLN A 149 -9.63 3.99 26.88
CA GLN A 149 -10.87 3.25 27.14
C GLN A 149 -12.04 3.76 26.29
N ALA A 150 -12.18 5.07 26.17
CA ALA A 150 -13.23 5.70 25.38
C ALA A 150 -13.04 5.43 23.87
N ASN A 151 -11.80 5.42 23.38
CA ASN A 151 -11.51 5.04 22.00
C ASN A 151 -11.86 3.57 21.74
N ASN A 152 -11.44 2.66 22.61
CA ASN A 152 -11.78 1.23 22.48
C ASN A 152 -13.31 1.03 22.53
N LEU A 153 -14.00 1.73 23.44
CA LEU A 153 -15.45 1.71 23.53
C LEU A 153 -16.11 2.20 22.22
N SER A 154 -15.55 3.23 21.58
CA SER A 154 -16.06 3.69 20.27
C SER A 154 -15.94 2.64 19.17
N VAL A 155 -14.89 1.81 19.18
CA VAL A 155 -14.71 0.74 18.19
C VAL A 155 -15.67 -0.41 18.47
N ASP A 156 -15.82 -0.77 19.75
CA ASP A 156 -16.79 -1.78 20.21
C ASP A 156 -18.22 -1.40 19.77
N VAL A 157 -18.60 -0.11 19.91
CA VAL A 157 -19.90 0.43 19.44
C VAL A 157 -20.12 0.21 17.94
N ASP A 158 -19.13 0.52 17.11
CA ASP A 158 -19.27 0.44 15.64
C ASP A 158 -19.51 -1.00 15.16
N ASN A 159 -18.85 -1.97 15.79
CA ASN A 159 -18.94 -3.38 15.41
C ASN A 159 -20.28 -4.01 15.84
N GLU A 160 -20.78 -3.68 17.03
CA GLU A 160 -21.98 -4.32 17.60
C GLU A 160 -23.28 -3.87 16.91
N ILE A 161 -23.38 -2.59 16.53
CA ILE A 161 -24.59 -2.02 15.91
C ILE A 161 -24.85 -2.60 14.52
N LEU A 162 -23.79 -2.74 13.71
CA LEU A 162 -23.92 -3.06 12.30
C LEU A 162 -24.39 -4.48 12.06
N VAL A 163 -23.85 -5.43 12.81
CA VAL A 163 -24.16 -6.86 12.65
C VAL A 163 -25.64 -7.12 12.93
N PHE A 164 -26.18 -6.52 14.00
CA PHE A 164 -27.59 -6.72 14.36
C PHE A 164 -28.55 -6.19 13.28
N ILE A 165 -28.40 -4.94 12.86
CA ILE A 165 -29.35 -4.31 11.91
C ILE A 165 -29.27 -5.01 10.55
N ARG A 166 -28.06 -5.41 10.13
CA ARG A 166 -27.84 -6.15 8.89
C ARG A 166 -28.59 -7.48 8.87
N ASP A 167 -28.38 -8.33 9.86
CA ASP A 167 -28.94 -9.69 9.89
C ASP A 167 -30.46 -9.69 9.97
N HIS A 168 -31.04 -8.80 10.76
CA HIS A 168 -32.49 -8.71 10.94
C HIS A 168 -33.20 -8.02 9.77
N TYR A 169 -32.52 -7.20 8.97
CA TYR A 169 -33.09 -6.56 7.78
C TYR A 169 -32.82 -7.33 6.46
N ALA A 170 -31.86 -8.26 6.46
CA ALA A 170 -31.53 -9.10 5.31
C ALA A 170 -32.73 -9.87 4.70
N PRO A 171 -33.70 -10.40 5.48
CA PRO A 171 -34.88 -11.07 4.90
C PRO A 171 -35.76 -10.16 4.03
N LYS A 172 -35.76 -8.84 4.33
CA LYS A 172 -36.53 -7.84 3.58
C LYS A 172 -35.78 -7.33 2.36
N PHE A 173 -34.50 -7.00 2.51
CA PHE A 173 -33.72 -6.41 1.43
C PHE A 173 -32.26 -6.84 1.49
N PRO A 174 -31.93 -8.05 1.00
CA PRO A 174 -30.58 -8.61 1.11
C PRO A 174 -29.55 -7.84 0.29
N GLU A 175 -29.95 -7.21 -0.83
CA GLU A 175 -29.02 -6.48 -1.69
C GLU A 175 -28.59 -5.12 -1.08
N LEU A 176 -29.32 -4.58 -0.09
CA LEU A 176 -29.05 -3.25 0.47
C LEU A 176 -27.63 -3.13 1.07
N GLU A 177 -27.15 -4.20 1.70
CA GLU A 177 -25.80 -4.28 2.27
C GLU A 177 -24.72 -4.08 1.20
N GLN A 178 -24.91 -4.69 0.02
CA GLN A 178 -23.95 -4.58 -1.08
C GLN A 178 -24.01 -3.22 -1.78
N LEU A 179 -25.07 -2.45 -1.59
CA LEU A 179 -25.22 -1.14 -2.22
C LEU A 179 -24.72 -0.01 -1.33
N VAL A 180 -24.97 -0.11 -0.02
CA VAL A 180 -24.63 0.93 0.97
C VAL A 180 -23.56 0.41 1.92
N VAL A 181 -22.30 0.74 1.62
CA VAL A 181 -21.14 0.31 2.42
C VAL A 181 -20.98 1.11 3.71
N ASP A 182 -21.47 2.36 3.74
CA ASP A 182 -21.29 3.25 4.89
C ASP A 182 -22.32 2.92 5.99
N PRO A 183 -21.88 2.53 7.21
CA PRO A 183 -22.75 2.13 8.32
C PRO A 183 -23.85 3.13 8.66
N ALA A 184 -23.48 4.40 8.79
CA ALA A 184 -24.42 5.46 9.16
C ALA A 184 -25.46 5.71 8.06
N GLN A 185 -25.07 5.62 6.79
CA GLN A 185 -26.00 5.70 5.67
C GLN A 185 -26.91 4.47 5.59
N TYR A 186 -26.38 3.28 5.87
CA TYR A 186 -27.16 2.04 5.88
C TYR A 186 -28.30 2.10 6.89
N ILE A 187 -28.00 2.44 8.15
CA ILE A 187 -29.00 2.53 9.23
C ILE A 187 -30.09 3.57 8.91
N ARG A 188 -29.69 4.74 8.41
CA ARG A 188 -30.63 5.79 7.96
C ARG A 188 -31.49 5.33 6.79
N SER A 189 -30.92 4.57 5.86
CA SER A 189 -31.65 4.03 4.70
C SER A 189 -32.67 2.98 5.13
N VAL A 190 -32.31 2.07 6.04
CA VAL A 190 -33.21 1.06 6.62
C VAL A 190 -34.40 1.74 7.32
N ARG A 191 -34.14 2.81 8.09
CA ARG A 191 -35.19 3.57 8.78
C ARG A 191 -36.19 4.21 7.81
N VAL A 192 -35.71 4.71 6.68
CA VAL A 192 -36.53 5.42 5.70
C VAL A 192 -37.27 4.46 4.75
N LEU A 193 -36.63 3.36 4.34
CA LEU A 193 -37.27 2.30 3.55
C LEU A 193 -38.36 1.56 4.34
N ALA A 194 -38.18 1.46 5.66
CA ALA A 194 -39.09 0.80 6.57
C ALA A 194 -39.50 -0.62 6.10
N ASN A 195 -40.70 -1.06 6.47
CA ASN A 195 -41.31 -2.28 5.93
C ASN A 195 -42.27 -2.00 4.76
N GLU A 196 -42.27 -0.79 4.18
CA GLU A 196 -43.19 -0.43 3.10
C GLU A 196 -42.98 -1.34 1.86
N GLU A 197 -44.05 -1.56 1.10
CA GLU A 197 -44.04 -2.44 -0.08
C GLU A 197 -43.44 -1.76 -1.32
N ASP A 198 -43.55 -0.43 -1.42
CA ASP A 198 -43.11 0.34 -2.58
C ASP A 198 -41.88 1.21 -2.27
N PRO A 199 -40.66 0.69 -2.46
CA PRO A 199 -39.40 1.43 -2.23
C PRO A 199 -39.20 2.62 -3.19
N THR A 200 -40.08 2.78 -4.18
CA THR A 200 -40.09 3.89 -5.16
C THR A 200 -40.77 5.15 -4.65
N LYS A 201 -41.65 5.03 -3.63
CA LYS A 201 -42.37 6.17 -3.04
C LYS A 201 -41.58 6.85 -1.93
N VAL A 202 -40.52 6.20 -1.48
CA VAL A 202 -39.68 6.64 -0.37
C VAL A 202 -38.62 7.61 -0.88
N ASP A 203 -38.55 8.79 -0.26
CA ASP A 203 -37.53 9.78 -0.60
C ASP A 203 -36.23 9.50 0.16
N LEU A 204 -35.24 8.97 -0.56
CA LEU A 204 -33.87 8.75 -0.07
C LEU A 204 -32.95 9.96 -0.29
N SER A 205 -33.50 11.08 -0.80
CA SER A 205 -32.73 12.29 -1.04
C SER A 205 -32.18 12.86 0.28
N GLY A 206 -30.90 13.24 0.29
CA GLY A 206 -30.21 13.76 1.47
C GLY A 206 -29.54 12.70 2.36
N ILE A 207 -29.86 11.41 2.20
CA ILE A 207 -29.18 10.31 2.92
C ILE A 207 -28.10 9.68 2.03
N LEU A 208 -28.48 9.36 0.79
CA LEU A 208 -27.61 8.68 -0.16
C LEU A 208 -27.27 9.61 -1.35
N PRO A 209 -26.09 9.44 -1.98
CA PRO A 209 -25.80 10.05 -3.27
C PRO A 209 -26.78 9.58 -4.35
N ALA A 210 -27.15 10.45 -5.30
CA ALA A 210 -28.11 10.14 -6.37
C ALA A 210 -27.79 8.87 -7.17
N ALA A 211 -26.49 8.58 -7.36
CA ALA A 211 -26.02 7.36 -8.01
C ALA A 211 -26.42 6.09 -7.24
N ILE A 212 -26.29 6.11 -5.90
CA ILE A 212 -26.65 4.97 -5.05
C ILE A 212 -28.17 4.84 -4.97
N ILE A 213 -28.91 5.97 -4.89
CA ILE A 213 -30.38 5.96 -4.92
C ILE A 213 -30.90 5.23 -6.16
N MET A 214 -30.37 5.56 -7.34
CA MET A 214 -30.76 4.87 -8.58
C MET A 214 -30.50 3.36 -8.50
N SER A 215 -29.32 2.95 -8.02
CA SER A 215 -29.03 1.52 -7.88
C SER A 215 -29.98 0.83 -6.90
N VAL A 216 -30.27 1.44 -5.75
CA VAL A 216 -31.18 0.92 -4.73
C VAL A 216 -32.58 0.77 -5.29
N VAL A 217 -33.11 1.79 -5.97
CA VAL A 217 -34.45 1.73 -6.59
C VAL A 217 -34.54 0.65 -7.66
N VAL A 218 -33.52 0.53 -8.53
CA VAL A 218 -33.50 -0.51 -9.57
C VAL A 218 -33.44 -1.90 -8.94
N THR A 219 -32.56 -2.13 -7.97
CA THR A 219 -32.49 -3.43 -7.28
C THR A 219 -33.74 -3.74 -6.48
N ALA A 220 -34.39 -2.73 -5.90
CA ALA A 220 -35.59 -2.91 -5.12
C ALA A 220 -36.81 -3.28 -5.98
N THR A 221 -36.80 -3.00 -7.30
CA THR A 221 -37.85 -3.52 -8.22
C THR A 221 -37.64 -4.99 -8.59
N THR A 222 -36.42 -5.50 -8.46
CA THR A 222 -36.07 -6.92 -8.75
C THR A 222 -35.78 -7.74 -7.50
N THR A 223 -35.94 -7.16 -6.31
CA THR A 223 -35.57 -7.82 -5.05
C THR A 223 -36.47 -9.02 -4.77
N SER A 224 -35.90 -10.07 -4.21
CA SER A 224 -36.59 -11.32 -3.84
C SER A 224 -37.01 -11.38 -2.37
N GLY A 225 -36.88 -10.26 -1.66
CA GLY A 225 -37.17 -10.15 -0.23
C GLY A 225 -38.64 -10.32 0.14
N LYS A 226 -38.89 -10.53 1.44
CA LYS A 226 -40.23 -10.71 2.02
C LYS A 226 -40.51 -9.62 3.07
N PRO A 227 -41.78 -9.19 3.26
CA PRO A 227 -42.11 -8.29 4.35
C PRO A 227 -41.77 -8.94 5.70
N LEU A 228 -41.17 -8.16 6.59
CA LEU A 228 -40.88 -8.58 7.96
C LEU A 228 -42.18 -8.65 8.77
N SER A 229 -42.23 -9.51 9.77
CA SER A 229 -43.33 -9.49 10.75
C SER A 229 -43.26 -8.24 11.61
N ASP A 230 -44.39 -7.82 12.20
CA ASP A 230 -44.46 -6.63 13.06
C ASP A 230 -43.50 -6.73 14.26
N ALA A 231 -43.30 -7.94 14.80
CA ALA A 231 -42.36 -8.19 15.90
C ALA A 231 -40.90 -7.98 15.47
N GLU A 232 -40.50 -8.53 14.32
CA GLU A 232 -39.16 -8.36 13.75
C GLU A 232 -38.90 -6.91 13.37
N TRP A 233 -39.87 -6.23 12.75
CA TRP A 233 -39.76 -4.82 12.40
C TRP A 233 -39.60 -3.94 13.65
N THR A 234 -40.36 -4.20 14.71
CA THR A 234 -40.22 -3.47 15.97
C THR A 234 -38.85 -3.71 16.62
N ALA A 235 -38.26 -4.90 16.46
CA ALA A 235 -36.90 -5.17 16.90
C ALA A 235 -35.86 -4.37 16.10
N VAL A 236 -35.99 -4.32 14.76
CA VAL A 236 -35.12 -3.51 13.89
C VAL A 236 -35.24 -2.03 14.22
N GLN A 237 -36.46 -1.52 14.42
CA GLN A 237 -36.69 -0.12 14.78
C GLN A 237 -36.04 0.25 16.12
N ARG A 238 -36.20 -0.61 17.15
CA ARG A 238 -35.52 -0.43 18.45
C ARG A 238 -34.00 -0.43 18.29
N ALA A 239 -33.46 -1.25 17.41
CA ALA A 239 -32.03 -1.28 17.15
C ALA A 239 -31.52 -0.04 16.42
N CYS A 240 -32.29 0.50 15.46
CA CYS A 240 -31.98 1.79 14.82
C CYS A 240 -31.98 2.94 15.84
N ASP A 241 -32.96 2.99 16.76
CA ASP A 241 -32.99 4.02 17.81
C ASP A 241 -31.83 3.85 18.81
N LEU A 242 -31.43 2.61 19.11
CA LEU A 242 -30.26 2.32 19.92
C LEU A 242 -28.96 2.74 19.22
N ALA A 243 -28.86 2.50 17.91
CA ALA A 243 -27.73 2.90 17.10
C ALA A 243 -27.54 4.43 17.12
N ASP A 244 -28.62 5.19 16.98
CA ASP A 244 -28.58 6.65 17.04
C ASP A 244 -28.07 7.14 18.43
N ARG A 245 -28.55 6.54 19.52
CA ARG A 245 -28.08 6.86 20.89
C ARG A 245 -26.59 6.56 21.08
N LEU A 246 -26.11 5.45 20.55
CA LEU A 246 -24.71 5.08 20.63
C LEU A 246 -23.81 5.96 19.72
N GLU A 247 -24.29 6.36 18.55
CA GLU A 247 -23.59 7.32 17.68
C GLU A 247 -23.49 8.71 18.34
N GLU A 248 -24.51 9.15 19.09
CA GLU A 248 -24.42 10.35 19.92
C GLU A 248 -23.35 10.22 21.02
N ALA A 249 -23.31 9.08 21.73
CA ALA A 249 -22.29 8.82 22.74
C ALA A 249 -20.87 8.80 22.13
N ARG A 250 -20.71 8.15 20.98
CA ARG A 250 -19.47 8.15 20.20
C ARG A 250 -19.04 9.55 19.79
N LYS A 251 -19.98 10.38 19.31
CA LYS A 251 -19.70 11.77 18.95
C LYS A 251 -19.22 12.57 20.17
N LYS A 252 -19.82 12.36 21.34
CA LYS A 252 -19.36 12.99 22.60
C LYS A 252 -17.93 12.56 22.95
N ILE A 253 -17.63 11.27 22.87
CA ILE A 253 -16.28 10.71 23.07
C ILE A 253 -15.29 11.35 22.09
N PHE A 254 -15.63 11.39 20.80
CA PHE A 254 -14.78 11.96 19.76
C PHE A 254 -14.48 13.45 20.01
N MET A 255 -15.50 14.24 20.37
CA MET A 255 -15.33 15.66 20.68
C MET A 255 -14.43 15.86 21.91
N TYR A 256 -14.57 15.02 22.93
CA TYR A 256 -13.71 15.03 24.09
C TYR A 256 -12.25 14.71 23.73
N VAL A 257 -12.00 13.63 23.01
CA VAL A 257 -10.66 13.20 22.59
C VAL A 257 -10.00 14.26 21.70
N SER A 258 -10.76 14.85 20.78
CA SER A 258 -10.29 15.96 19.93
C SER A 258 -9.86 17.17 20.76
N SER A 259 -10.62 17.54 21.80
CA SER A 259 -10.28 18.65 22.70
C SER A 259 -8.99 18.41 23.50
N ARG A 260 -8.67 17.15 23.81
CA ARG A 260 -7.46 16.76 24.54
C ARG A 260 -6.28 16.39 23.64
N MET A 261 -6.46 16.44 22.32
CA MET A 261 -5.46 15.96 21.38
C MET A 261 -4.14 16.76 21.42
N ASN A 262 -4.21 18.08 21.67
CA ASN A 262 -3.01 18.92 21.81
C ASN A 262 -2.14 18.53 23.02
N VAL A 263 -2.72 17.92 24.05
CA VAL A 263 -1.98 17.46 25.24
C VAL A 263 -1.51 16.01 25.06
N LEU A 264 -2.30 15.22 24.34
CA LEU A 264 -2.09 13.80 24.11
C LEU A 264 -1.04 13.50 23.05
N ALA A 265 -1.18 14.15 21.89
CA ALA A 265 -0.37 13.95 20.70
C ALA A 265 -0.13 15.31 20.02
N PRO A 266 0.67 16.20 20.65
CA PRO A 266 0.95 17.53 20.12
C PRO A 266 1.65 17.47 18.77
N ASN A 267 2.60 16.56 18.56
CA ASN A 267 3.36 16.48 17.30
C ASN A 267 2.49 15.94 16.16
N LEU A 268 1.66 14.92 16.42
CA LEU A 268 0.72 14.39 15.43
C LEU A 268 -0.33 15.44 15.03
N SER A 269 -0.84 16.19 16.01
CA SER A 269 -1.82 17.28 15.80
C SER A 269 -1.26 18.41 14.96
N ALA A 270 0.01 18.78 15.17
CA ALA A 270 0.67 19.83 14.40
C ALA A 270 0.73 19.49 12.89
N ILE A 271 0.82 18.21 12.53
CA ILE A 271 0.90 17.75 11.13
C ILE A 271 -0.49 17.63 10.49
N VAL A 272 -1.40 16.85 11.10
CA VAL A 272 -2.65 16.43 10.43
C VAL A 272 -3.90 17.19 10.94
N GLY A 273 -3.74 17.97 12.01
CA GLY A 273 -4.83 18.60 12.75
C GLY A 273 -5.44 17.68 13.81
N THR A 274 -6.04 18.28 14.83
CA THR A 274 -6.61 17.56 16.00
C THR A 274 -7.74 16.60 15.64
N THR A 275 -8.60 17.00 14.71
CA THR A 275 -9.75 16.19 14.26
C THR A 275 -9.30 14.94 13.52
N THR A 276 -8.37 15.07 12.57
CA THR A 276 -7.83 13.93 11.84
C THR A 276 -6.97 13.05 12.74
N ALA A 277 -6.18 13.63 13.65
CA ALA A 277 -5.41 12.90 14.65
C ALA A 277 -6.33 12.06 15.56
N ALA A 278 -7.46 12.62 16.02
CA ALA A 278 -8.45 11.88 16.81
C ALA A 278 -9.05 10.70 16.03
N LYS A 279 -9.37 10.88 14.74
CA LYS A 279 -9.88 9.80 13.88
C LYS A 279 -8.84 8.68 13.70
N LEU A 280 -7.58 9.05 13.46
CA LEU A 280 -6.48 8.09 13.34
C LEU A 280 -6.27 7.31 14.63
N LEU A 281 -6.34 7.98 15.77
CA LEU A 281 -6.16 7.37 17.08
C LEU A 281 -7.33 6.45 17.46
N GLY A 282 -8.55 6.85 17.11
CA GLY A 282 -9.76 6.05 17.34
C GLY A 282 -9.71 4.74 16.57
N VAL A 283 -9.45 4.79 15.26
CA VAL A 283 -9.37 3.57 14.43
C VAL A 283 -8.14 2.73 14.73
N ALA A 284 -7.01 3.34 15.12
CA ALA A 284 -5.83 2.57 15.48
C ALA A 284 -5.90 1.93 16.87
N GLY A 285 -6.90 2.25 17.71
CA GLY A 285 -6.97 1.74 19.08
C GLY A 285 -5.99 2.40 20.06
N GLY A 286 -5.63 3.66 19.82
CA GLY A 286 -4.76 4.44 20.70
C GLY A 286 -3.36 4.74 20.16
N LEU A 287 -2.59 5.54 20.91
CA LEU A 287 -1.28 6.04 20.48
C LEU A 287 -0.22 4.93 20.40
N GLY A 288 -0.27 3.97 21.33
CA GLY A 288 0.65 2.83 21.35
C GLY A 288 0.50 1.91 20.14
N ALA A 289 -0.74 1.66 19.70
CA ALA A 289 -1.01 0.87 18.51
C ALA A 289 -0.64 1.63 17.23
N LEU A 290 -1.02 2.92 17.14
CA LEU A 290 -0.65 3.77 16.00
C LEU A 290 0.88 3.87 15.79
N ALA A 291 1.66 3.94 16.88
CA ALA A 291 3.13 3.99 16.81
C ALA A 291 3.76 2.69 16.27
N LYS A 292 3.14 1.53 16.52
CA LYS A 292 3.57 0.21 16.03
C LYS A 292 3.21 0.00 14.55
N MET A 293 2.15 0.65 14.07
CA MET A 293 1.73 0.52 12.67
C MET A 293 2.79 1.04 11.69
N PRO A 294 3.00 0.34 10.54
CA PRO A 294 3.86 0.85 9.49
C PRO A 294 3.20 2.01 8.74
N ALA A 295 4.01 2.90 8.17
CA ALA A 295 3.55 4.09 7.45
C ALA A 295 2.58 3.81 6.28
N CYS A 296 2.72 2.66 5.62
CA CYS A 296 1.84 2.25 4.52
C CYS A 296 0.40 1.98 4.96
N ASN A 297 0.20 1.52 6.20
CA ASN A 297 -1.12 1.22 6.73
C ASN A 297 -1.77 2.51 7.26
N VAL A 298 -0.98 3.38 7.89
CA VAL A 298 -1.47 4.62 8.51
C VAL A 298 -2.12 5.57 7.50
N HIS A 299 -1.57 5.68 6.29
CA HIS A 299 -2.22 6.52 5.26
C HIS A 299 -3.51 5.93 4.68
N LEU A 300 -3.76 4.63 4.89
CA LEU A 300 -4.97 3.92 4.49
C LEU A 300 -6.02 3.84 5.59
N LEU A 301 -5.71 4.25 6.82
CA LEU A 301 -6.67 4.26 7.92
C LEU A 301 -7.89 5.11 7.57
N GLY A 302 -9.08 4.55 7.77
CA GLY A 302 -10.35 5.17 7.37
C GLY A 302 -10.67 5.10 5.88
N ALA A 303 -9.89 4.36 5.08
CA ALA A 303 -10.22 4.15 3.67
C ALA A 303 -11.43 3.20 3.57
N GLN A 304 -12.58 3.76 3.20
CA GLN A 304 -13.79 2.98 2.94
C GLN A 304 -13.67 2.18 1.64
N ARG A 305 -14.15 0.94 1.66
CA ARG A 305 -14.31 0.14 0.44
C ARG A 305 -15.39 0.82 -0.41
N LYS A 306 -15.03 1.29 -1.60
CA LYS A 306 -15.99 1.86 -2.55
C LYS A 306 -16.39 0.77 -3.53
N ILE A 307 -17.68 0.45 -3.55
CA ILE A 307 -18.24 -0.44 -4.55
C ILE A 307 -18.39 0.37 -5.84
N THR A 308 -17.86 -0.16 -6.95
CA THR A 308 -18.16 0.33 -8.28
C THR A 308 -19.59 -0.04 -8.61
N ALA A 309 -20.56 0.76 -8.13
CA ALA A 309 -21.97 0.64 -8.47
C ALA A 309 -22.20 1.03 -9.95
N GLY A 310 -21.59 0.28 -10.89
CA GLY A 310 -21.70 0.49 -12.33
C GLY A 310 -20.91 1.65 -12.95
N PHE A 311 -20.23 2.49 -12.15
CA PHE A 311 -19.47 3.63 -12.65
C PHE A 311 -17.99 3.32 -12.94
N SER A 312 -17.37 4.13 -13.82
CA SER A 312 -15.96 4.02 -14.20
C SER A 312 -15.02 4.07 -13.00
N THR A 313 -14.05 3.16 -12.98
CA THR A 313 -12.96 3.10 -11.99
C THR A 313 -12.07 4.34 -11.99
N ALA A 314 -12.11 5.15 -13.06
CA ALA A 314 -11.26 6.33 -13.22
C ALA A 314 -11.58 7.46 -12.21
N THR A 315 -12.84 7.61 -11.81
CA THR A 315 -13.26 8.66 -10.88
C THR A 315 -13.13 8.22 -9.41
N GLN A 316 -13.02 6.91 -9.17
CA GLN A 316 -12.85 6.38 -7.83
C GLN A 316 -11.39 6.52 -7.38
N ARG A 317 -11.15 7.51 -6.51
CA ARG A 317 -9.87 7.63 -5.80
C ARG A 317 -9.74 6.47 -4.82
N ARG A 318 -9.00 5.43 -5.23
CA ARG A 318 -8.61 4.31 -4.36
C ARG A 318 -7.57 4.80 -3.35
N HIS A 319 -7.49 4.15 -2.19
CA HIS A 319 -6.49 4.43 -1.15
C HIS A 319 -6.62 5.79 -0.45
N THR A 320 -7.81 6.39 -0.40
CA THR A 320 -8.06 7.65 0.32
C THR A 320 -8.58 7.38 1.74
N GLY A 321 -7.75 7.59 2.76
CA GLY A 321 -8.13 7.49 4.17
C GLY A 321 -8.31 8.85 4.86
N PHE A 322 -8.27 8.88 6.20
CA PHE A 322 -8.42 10.13 6.97
C PHE A 322 -7.33 11.14 6.67
N ILE A 323 -6.09 10.70 6.44
CA ILE A 323 -4.97 11.59 6.07
C ILE A 323 -5.26 12.35 4.77
N PHE A 324 -6.04 11.77 3.86
CA PHE A 324 -6.45 12.43 2.63
C PHE A 324 -7.37 13.64 2.87
N GLN A 325 -8.12 13.62 3.98
CA GLN A 325 -9.02 14.70 4.40
C GLN A 325 -8.28 15.83 5.14
N SER A 326 -6.99 15.66 5.41
CA SER A 326 -6.18 16.68 6.07
C SER A 326 -6.01 17.92 5.19
N GLU A 327 -5.86 19.07 5.84
CA GLU A 327 -5.70 20.36 5.17
C GLU A 327 -4.51 20.37 4.20
N LEU A 328 -3.36 19.79 4.60
CA LEU A 328 -2.15 19.71 3.78
C LEU A 328 -2.39 18.98 2.45
N VAL A 329 -3.12 17.86 2.47
CA VAL A 329 -3.43 17.11 1.25
C VAL A 329 -4.52 17.82 0.46
N GLY A 330 -5.53 18.40 1.13
CA GLY A 330 -6.61 19.13 0.48
C GLY A 330 -6.16 20.35 -0.32
N GLN A 331 -5.14 21.07 0.16
CA GLN A 331 -4.55 22.24 -0.51
C GLN A 331 -3.63 21.86 -1.69
N THR A 332 -3.15 20.61 -1.74
CA THR A 332 -2.24 20.14 -2.80
C THR A 332 -3.01 19.90 -4.12
N PRO A 333 -2.44 20.22 -5.30
CA PRO A 333 -3.03 19.87 -6.60
C PRO A 333 -3.31 18.37 -6.74
N PRO A 334 -4.41 17.96 -7.41
CA PRO A 334 -4.89 16.57 -7.42
C PRO A 334 -3.89 15.55 -7.96
N GLU A 335 -2.98 15.98 -8.83
CA GLU A 335 -1.91 15.15 -9.40
C GLU A 335 -0.90 14.67 -8.34
N TYR A 336 -0.67 15.47 -7.31
CA TYR A 336 0.32 15.21 -6.27
C TYR A 336 -0.29 14.74 -4.95
N GLN A 337 -1.61 14.86 -4.77
CA GLN A 337 -2.32 14.50 -3.53
C GLN A 337 -1.96 13.09 -3.02
N LEU A 338 -1.91 12.09 -3.89
CA LEU A 338 -1.56 10.70 -3.50
C LEU A 338 -0.08 10.56 -3.07
N LYS A 339 0.83 11.33 -3.68
CA LYS A 339 2.25 11.32 -3.31
C LYS A 339 2.43 11.99 -1.94
N VAL A 340 1.78 13.15 -1.74
CA VAL A 340 1.80 13.89 -0.47
C VAL A 340 1.14 13.09 0.66
N GLN A 341 0.01 12.42 0.41
CA GLN A 341 -0.64 11.56 1.41
C GLN A 341 0.31 10.50 1.99
N ARG A 342 1.16 9.88 1.17
CA ARG A 342 2.16 8.91 1.64
C ARG A 342 3.23 9.57 2.50
N THR A 343 3.69 10.75 2.09
CA THR A 343 4.67 11.53 2.88
C THR A 343 4.08 11.97 4.22
N VAL A 344 2.85 12.48 4.24
CA VAL A 344 2.15 12.85 5.47
C VAL A 344 1.99 11.64 6.37
N GLY A 345 1.49 10.51 5.86
CA GLY A 345 1.36 9.28 6.65
C GLY A 345 2.68 8.81 7.27
N ALA A 346 3.79 8.86 6.51
CA ALA A 346 5.11 8.51 7.04
C ALA A 346 5.57 9.45 8.15
N LYS A 347 5.38 10.77 8.00
CA LYS A 347 5.74 11.75 9.03
C LYS A 347 4.81 11.68 10.24
N SER A 348 3.53 11.37 10.05
CA SER A 348 2.56 11.15 11.12
C SER A 348 2.95 9.96 12.00
N VAL A 349 3.46 8.86 11.44
CA VAL A 349 3.97 7.73 12.25
C VAL A 349 5.18 8.13 13.08
N LEU A 350 6.11 8.90 12.51
CA LEU A 350 7.26 9.41 13.28
C LEU A 350 6.82 10.34 14.41
N ALA A 351 5.86 11.22 14.15
CA ALA A 351 5.28 12.09 15.17
C ALA A 351 4.55 11.29 16.27
N ALA A 352 3.76 10.27 15.89
CA ALA A 352 3.07 9.40 16.85
C ALA A 352 4.05 8.64 17.75
N ARG A 353 5.19 8.18 17.22
CA ARG A 353 6.26 7.55 18.00
C ARG A 353 6.92 8.53 18.98
N MET A 354 7.17 9.76 18.53
CA MET A 354 7.70 10.83 19.40
C MET A 354 6.71 11.21 20.52
N ASP A 355 5.42 11.26 20.20
CA ASP A 355 4.34 11.55 21.16
C ASP A 355 4.19 10.42 22.19
N LEU A 356 4.39 9.16 21.78
CA LEU A 356 4.36 8.00 22.69
C LEU A 356 5.50 8.06 23.72
N GLU A 357 6.71 8.44 23.28
CA GLU A 357 7.88 8.55 24.16
C GLU A 357 7.84 9.80 25.06
N ARG A 358 6.99 10.79 24.72
CA ARG A 358 6.79 12.05 25.46
C ARG A 358 8.05 12.89 25.65
N GLN A 359 9.10 12.69 24.84
CA GLN A 359 10.34 13.46 24.94
C GLN A 359 10.18 14.94 24.53
N ARG A 360 9.32 15.23 23.54
CA ARG A 360 9.07 16.59 23.03
C ARG A 360 7.58 16.90 23.02
N ARG A 361 7.11 17.65 24.02
CA ARG A 361 5.69 17.92 24.26
C ARG A 361 5.21 19.28 23.74
N ASP A 362 6.14 20.12 23.31
CA ASP A 362 5.83 21.48 22.85
C ASP A 362 5.25 21.50 21.42
N GLY A 363 5.18 20.36 20.73
CA GLY A 363 4.73 20.29 19.33
C GLY A 363 5.78 20.72 18.30
N SER A 364 6.91 21.28 18.74
CA SER A 364 7.99 21.78 17.88
C SER A 364 8.55 20.74 16.90
N TYR A 365 8.58 19.46 17.30
CA TYR A 365 8.99 18.39 16.40
C TYR A 365 7.96 18.19 15.27
N GLY A 366 6.67 18.18 15.60
CA GLY A 366 5.57 18.13 14.63
C GLY A 366 5.59 19.31 13.65
N GLU A 367 5.83 20.52 14.14
CA GLU A 367 6.01 21.73 13.30
C GLU A 367 7.18 21.57 12.33
N SER A 368 8.35 21.13 12.82
CA SER A 368 9.52 20.89 11.94
C SER A 368 9.26 19.82 10.87
N LEU A 369 8.41 18.83 11.17
CA LEU A 369 7.98 17.82 10.21
C LEU A 369 6.98 18.38 9.20
N ARG A 370 6.08 19.25 9.65
CA ARG A 370 5.15 19.97 8.78
C ARG A 370 5.89 20.87 7.79
N ASP A 371 6.88 21.64 8.25
CA ASP A 371 7.72 22.47 7.37
C ASP A 371 8.42 21.64 6.29
N LYS A 372 8.88 20.43 6.64
CA LYS A 372 9.48 19.50 5.67
C LYS A 372 8.47 18.98 4.66
N ILE A 373 7.21 18.78 5.06
CA ILE A 373 6.12 18.39 4.16
C ILE A 373 5.79 19.55 3.22
N GLU A 374 5.65 20.77 3.74
CA GLU A 374 5.36 21.97 2.95
C GLU A 374 6.46 22.22 1.90
N LYS A 375 7.74 22.19 2.30
CA LYS A 375 8.88 22.27 1.36
C LYS A 375 8.87 21.16 0.31
N HIS A 376 8.39 19.97 0.66
CA HIS A 376 8.24 18.87 -0.29
C HIS A 376 7.11 19.12 -1.29
N ILE A 377 5.98 19.67 -0.83
CA ILE A 377 4.85 20.08 -1.68
C ILE A 377 5.31 21.16 -2.66
N ASP A 378 6.04 22.18 -2.19
CA ASP A 378 6.57 23.26 -3.03
C ASP A 378 7.52 22.71 -4.11
N ARG A 379 8.40 21.77 -3.74
CA ARG A 379 9.29 21.10 -4.70
C ARG A 379 8.53 20.31 -5.76
N LEU A 380 7.41 19.67 -5.40
CA LEU A 380 6.57 18.95 -6.35
C LEU A 380 5.78 19.88 -7.26
N ALA A 381 5.37 21.04 -6.75
CA ALA A 381 4.66 22.06 -7.51
C ALA A 381 5.58 22.83 -8.46
N ALA A 382 6.88 22.91 -8.16
CA ALA A 382 7.85 23.58 -9.01
C ALA A 382 7.98 22.87 -10.37
N PRO A 383 7.84 23.58 -11.50
CA PRO A 383 8.01 22.98 -12.82
C PRO A 383 9.46 22.52 -13.00
N PRO A 384 9.69 21.43 -13.75
CA PRO A 384 11.05 21.01 -14.06
C PRO A 384 11.77 22.12 -14.83
N PRO A 385 13.09 22.30 -14.64
CA PRO A 385 13.84 23.29 -15.39
C PRO A 385 13.68 23.02 -16.89
N SER A 386 13.52 24.08 -17.67
CA SER A 386 13.31 23.96 -19.11
C SER A 386 14.46 23.18 -19.75
N LYS A 387 14.15 22.12 -20.50
CA LYS A 387 15.16 21.35 -21.22
C LYS A 387 15.79 22.25 -22.27
N VAL A 388 17.09 22.52 -22.14
CA VAL A 388 17.85 23.19 -23.19
C VAL A 388 17.80 22.31 -24.44
N THR A 389 17.40 22.88 -25.57
CA THR A 389 17.39 22.17 -26.85
C THR A 389 18.82 21.79 -27.21
N LYS A 390 19.16 20.52 -27.02
CA LYS A 390 20.49 20.01 -27.37
C LYS A 390 20.68 20.14 -28.88
N ALA A 391 21.66 20.94 -29.29
CA ALA A 391 22.04 21.06 -30.68
C ALA A 391 22.35 19.68 -31.26
N LEU A 392 21.90 19.44 -32.50
CA LEU A 392 22.24 18.23 -33.22
C LEU A 392 23.78 18.11 -33.31
N PRO A 393 24.34 16.89 -33.23
CA PRO A 393 25.74 16.70 -33.54
C PRO A 393 26.05 17.25 -34.93
N ILE A 394 27.20 17.92 -35.07
CA ILE A 394 27.65 18.45 -36.35
C ILE A 394 27.62 17.32 -37.38
N PRO A 395 26.92 17.48 -38.52
CA PRO A 395 26.94 16.50 -39.60
C PRO A 395 28.37 16.32 -40.08
N GLY A 396 28.98 15.19 -39.72
CA GLY A 396 30.33 14.84 -40.10
C GLY A 396 30.40 13.35 -40.35
N ASP A 397 30.78 13.00 -41.57
CA ASP A 397 31.07 11.61 -41.95
C ASP A 397 32.46 11.22 -41.42
N GLY A 398 32.56 11.13 -40.09
CA GLY A 398 33.73 10.56 -39.44
C GLY A 398 33.99 9.13 -39.92
N PRO A 399 35.22 8.61 -39.74
CA PRO A 399 35.59 7.29 -40.24
C PRO A 399 34.66 6.19 -39.67
N LYS A 400 34.12 5.35 -40.57
CA LYS A 400 33.16 4.28 -40.22
C LYS A 400 33.80 3.26 -39.28
N LYS A 401 33.20 3.06 -38.09
CA LYS A 401 33.66 2.05 -37.13
C LYS A 401 33.38 0.63 -37.67
N ARG A 402 34.44 -0.09 -38.09
CA ARG A 402 34.36 -1.50 -38.51
C ARG A 402 34.54 -2.41 -37.29
N ARG A 403 33.43 -2.94 -36.75
CA ARG A 403 33.43 -3.93 -35.66
C ARG A 403 33.04 -5.33 -36.17
N GLY A 404 33.83 -6.35 -35.83
CA GLY A 404 33.69 -7.75 -36.30
C GLY A 404 33.20 -8.78 -35.27
N GLY A 405 32.93 -8.37 -34.01
CA GLY A 405 32.56 -9.32 -32.94
C GLY A 405 31.15 -9.92 -33.05
N LYS A 406 30.91 -11.05 -32.36
CA LYS A 406 29.63 -11.79 -32.36
C LYS A 406 28.42 -10.91 -32.02
N ARG A 407 28.53 -10.04 -31.01
CA ARG A 407 27.47 -9.08 -30.64
C ARG A 407 27.22 -8.04 -31.73
N ALA A 408 28.28 -7.51 -32.34
CA ALA A 408 28.17 -6.54 -33.42
C ALA A 408 27.58 -7.16 -34.69
N ARG A 409 27.93 -8.41 -35.00
CA ARG A 409 27.35 -9.18 -36.11
C ARG A 409 25.87 -9.45 -35.87
N LYS A 410 25.48 -9.91 -34.69
CA LYS A 410 24.07 -10.12 -34.29
C LYS A 410 23.24 -8.83 -34.34
N ALA A 411 23.81 -7.69 -33.93
CA ALA A 411 23.14 -6.39 -34.03
C ALA A 411 22.98 -5.94 -35.49
N LYS A 412 24.01 -6.11 -36.32
CA LYS A 412 23.94 -5.84 -37.76
C LYS A 412 22.92 -6.74 -38.45
N GLU A 413 22.90 -8.03 -38.14
CA GLU A 413 21.91 -9.00 -38.65
C GLU A 413 20.48 -8.58 -38.29
N ALA A 414 20.24 -8.06 -37.08
CA ALA A 414 18.90 -7.63 -36.65
C ALA A 414 18.34 -6.42 -37.42
N TYR A 415 19.21 -5.54 -37.93
CA TYR A 415 18.82 -4.36 -38.72
C TYR A 415 19.05 -4.52 -40.22
N ALA A 416 19.77 -5.56 -40.64
CA ALA A 416 20.03 -5.83 -42.04
C ALA A 416 18.75 -6.30 -42.75
N GLN A 417 18.65 -6.00 -44.04
CA GLN A 417 17.61 -6.59 -44.89
C GLN A 417 17.80 -8.11 -44.92
N THR A 418 16.73 -8.84 -44.65
CA THR A 418 16.71 -10.31 -44.75
C THR A 418 16.92 -10.74 -46.20
N GLU A 419 17.45 -11.94 -46.41
CA GLU A 419 17.65 -12.47 -47.77
C GLU A 419 16.32 -12.54 -48.56
N LEU A 420 15.21 -12.88 -47.89
CA LEU A 420 13.88 -12.79 -48.49
C LEU A 420 13.55 -11.37 -48.96
N ARG A 421 13.80 -10.34 -48.14
CA ARG A 421 13.56 -8.95 -48.54
C ARG A 421 14.48 -8.51 -49.67
N LYS A 422 15.71 -9.02 -49.75
CA LYS A 422 16.62 -8.78 -50.87
C LYS A 422 16.12 -9.43 -52.17
N LEU A 423 15.51 -10.62 -52.09
CA LEU A 423 14.87 -11.27 -53.24
C LEU A 423 13.59 -10.55 -53.68
N GLN A 424 12.81 -10.03 -52.72
CA GLN A 424 11.66 -9.17 -53.03
C GLN A 424 12.07 -7.91 -53.81
N ASN A 425 13.21 -7.32 -53.45
CA ASN A 425 13.72 -6.12 -54.13
C ASN A 425 14.37 -6.43 -55.50
N ARG A 426 14.42 -7.69 -55.94
CA ARG A 426 14.95 -8.06 -57.26
C ARG A 426 13.77 -8.36 -58.19
N MET A 427 13.81 -7.73 -59.36
CA MET A 427 12.78 -7.85 -60.40
C MET A 427 13.36 -8.57 -61.61
N VAL A 428 12.60 -9.49 -62.22
CA VAL A 428 13.00 -10.12 -63.49
C VAL A 428 12.62 -9.17 -64.62
N PHE A 429 13.59 -8.82 -65.44
CA PHE A 429 13.35 -7.93 -66.56
C PHE A 429 12.49 -8.64 -67.62
N GLY A 430 11.36 -8.02 -67.99
CA GLY A 430 10.49 -8.50 -69.06
C GLY A 430 9.40 -9.49 -68.62
N GLU A 431 9.32 -9.84 -67.33
CA GLU A 431 8.26 -10.69 -66.76
C GLU A 431 7.39 -9.87 -65.79
N ALA A 432 6.08 -10.09 -65.80
CA ALA A 432 5.17 -9.45 -64.85
C ALA A 432 5.38 -10.04 -63.46
N GLU A 433 5.43 -9.19 -62.44
CA GLU A 433 5.65 -9.63 -61.06
C GLU A 433 4.40 -10.30 -60.48
N GLU A 434 4.61 -11.26 -59.57
CA GLU A 434 3.54 -11.78 -58.74
C GLU A 434 3.22 -10.74 -57.65
N GLU A 435 1.98 -10.23 -57.64
CA GLU A 435 1.52 -9.24 -56.67
C GLU A 435 0.61 -9.88 -55.63
N VAL A 436 0.81 -9.51 -54.36
CA VAL A 436 -0.11 -9.87 -53.27
C VAL A 436 -0.85 -8.63 -52.82
N GLY A 437 -2.18 -8.70 -52.84
CA GLY A 437 -3.05 -7.64 -52.32
C GLY A 437 -3.22 -7.74 -50.81
N ALA A 438 -3.03 -6.63 -50.10
CA ALA A 438 -3.43 -6.50 -48.70
C ALA A 438 -3.92 -5.08 -48.44
N PHE A 439 -5.12 -4.95 -47.85
CA PHE A 439 -5.75 -3.67 -47.51
C PHE A 439 -5.70 -2.64 -48.66
N ASP A 440 -6.23 -3.04 -49.82
CA ASP A 440 -6.39 -2.18 -51.01
C ASP A 440 -5.09 -1.68 -51.67
N GLN A 441 -3.94 -2.20 -51.24
CA GLN A 441 -2.64 -1.97 -51.89
C GLN A 441 -2.10 -3.30 -52.41
N THR A 442 -1.54 -3.26 -53.63
CA THR A 442 -0.78 -4.38 -54.17
C THR A 442 0.69 -4.26 -53.80
N LYS A 443 1.30 -5.38 -53.45
CA LYS A 443 2.72 -5.46 -53.14
C LYS A 443 3.38 -6.49 -54.04
N GLY A 444 4.30 -6.04 -54.89
CA GLY A 444 5.13 -6.90 -55.72
C GLY A 444 5.99 -7.83 -54.87
N MET A 445 6.03 -9.11 -55.24
CA MET A 445 6.86 -10.12 -54.60
C MET A 445 8.24 -10.24 -55.27
N GLY A 446 8.47 -9.55 -56.39
CA GLY A 446 9.71 -9.59 -57.16
C GLY A 446 10.07 -11.04 -57.50
N MET A 447 11.29 -11.45 -57.14
CA MET A 447 11.76 -12.83 -57.35
C MET A 447 11.35 -13.83 -56.25
N ILE A 448 10.57 -13.42 -55.23
CA ILE A 448 10.05 -14.38 -54.24
C ILE A 448 8.96 -15.23 -54.92
N GLY A 449 9.18 -16.54 -55.05
CA GLY A 449 8.18 -17.47 -55.61
C GLY A 449 8.39 -17.85 -57.09
N ALA A 450 9.27 -17.14 -57.80
CA ALA A 450 9.52 -17.27 -59.24
C ALA A 450 9.89 -18.69 -59.72
N THR A 451 10.44 -19.55 -58.86
CA THR A 451 10.86 -20.92 -59.22
C THR A 451 9.85 -22.02 -58.90
N SER A 452 8.79 -21.79 -58.09
CA SER A 452 7.93 -22.91 -57.68
C SER A 452 6.43 -22.65 -57.48
N GLY A 453 5.89 -21.46 -57.78
CA GLY A 453 4.43 -21.18 -57.78
C GLY A 453 3.69 -21.36 -56.44
N SER A 454 4.38 -21.87 -55.42
CA SER A 454 3.96 -21.94 -54.03
C SER A 454 5.16 -21.56 -53.20
N VAL A 455 5.05 -20.45 -52.46
CA VAL A 455 6.00 -20.08 -51.44
C VAL A 455 5.88 -21.14 -50.33
N ARG A 456 6.64 -22.24 -50.43
CA ARG A 456 6.95 -23.03 -49.24
C ARG A 456 7.69 -22.07 -48.32
N ALA A 457 6.97 -21.54 -47.34
CA ALA A 457 7.46 -20.65 -46.30
C ALA A 457 8.48 -21.38 -45.41
N GLY A 458 9.60 -21.79 -45.99
CA GLY A 458 10.78 -22.24 -45.30
C GLY A 458 11.64 -21.03 -45.02
N LEU A 459 11.90 -20.80 -43.73
CA LEU A 459 12.82 -19.78 -43.20
C LEU A 459 12.32 -18.32 -43.26
N GLY A 460 11.19 -18.04 -42.62
CA GLY A 460 11.17 -16.81 -41.81
C GLY A 460 12.29 -16.91 -40.79
N GLU A 461 13.39 -16.17 -40.97
CA GLU A 461 14.53 -16.24 -40.06
C GLU A 461 14.06 -15.97 -38.62
N SER A 462 14.28 -16.95 -37.71
CA SER A 462 13.91 -16.83 -36.30
C SER A 462 14.53 -15.59 -35.61
N LYS A 463 15.61 -15.06 -36.21
CA LYS A 463 16.34 -13.87 -35.80
C LYS A 463 15.60 -12.56 -36.15
N SER A 464 14.79 -12.54 -37.21
CA SER A 464 14.03 -11.37 -37.68
C SER A 464 12.64 -11.24 -37.03
N ARG A 465 12.27 -12.15 -36.13
CA ARG A 465 11.01 -12.07 -35.39
C ARG A 465 11.01 -10.84 -34.49
N ALA A 466 9.94 -10.05 -34.54
CA ALA A 466 9.73 -8.91 -33.65
C ALA A 466 9.83 -9.37 -32.19
N LYS A 467 10.60 -8.63 -31.39
CA LYS A 467 10.78 -8.91 -29.96
C LYS A 467 10.12 -7.80 -29.16
N LEU A 468 9.53 -8.17 -28.03
CA LEU A 468 9.03 -7.20 -27.06
C LEU A 468 10.19 -6.36 -26.50
N SER A 469 9.90 -5.09 -26.24
CA SER A 469 10.82 -4.20 -25.51
C SER A 469 11.05 -4.76 -24.10
N LYS A 470 12.15 -4.36 -23.44
CA LYS A 470 12.42 -4.78 -22.05
C LYS A 470 11.24 -4.41 -21.14
N ALA A 471 10.69 -3.21 -21.30
CA ALA A 471 9.54 -2.73 -20.53
C ALA A 471 8.30 -3.61 -20.77
N ASN A 472 7.96 -3.90 -22.03
CA ASN A 472 6.79 -4.72 -22.34
C ASN A 472 6.99 -6.15 -21.87
N LYS A 473 8.21 -6.70 -21.98
CA LYS A 473 8.52 -8.04 -21.49
C LYS A 473 8.33 -8.14 -19.98
N LEU A 474 8.77 -7.13 -19.22
CA LEU A 474 8.56 -7.07 -17.77
C LEU A 474 7.09 -6.92 -17.43
N ARG A 475 6.35 -6.05 -18.15
CA ARG A 475 4.91 -5.90 -17.97
C ARG A 475 4.16 -7.20 -18.25
N THR A 476 4.44 -7.88 -19.35
CA THR A 476 3.80 -9.16 -19.68
C THR A 476 4.19 -10.26 -18.70
N ALA A 477 5.43 -10.26 -18.20
CA ALA A 477 5.86 -11.21 -17.18
C ALA A 477 5.10 -10.98 -15.87
N ALA A 478 4.95 -9.74 -15.43
CA ALA A 478 4.20 -9.37 -14.23
C ALA A 478 2.70 -9.69 -14.34
N LEU A 479 2.10 -9.53 -15.53
CA LEU A 479 0.72 -9.93 -15.78
C LEU A 479 0.54 -11.45 -15.75
N ASN A 480 1.53 -12.20 -16.23
CA ASN A 480 1.48 -13.66 -16.27
C ASN A 480 1.89 -14.33 -14.93
N SER A 481 2.46 -13.58 -13.99
CA SER A 481 2.86 -14.08 -12.67
C SER A 481 1.77 -13.97 -11.60
N VAL A 482 0.52 -13.68 -11.99
CA VAL A 482 -0.62 -13.67 -11.07
C VAL A 482 -1.16 -15.10 -10.93
N THR A 483 -0.60 -15.84 -9.98
CA THR A 483 -1.21 -17.00 -9.30
C THR A 483 -1.22 -16.73 -7.79
N PRO A 484 -2.20 -17.25 -7.04
CA PRO A 484 -2.62 -16.72 -5.75
C PRO A 484 -1.57 -16.91 -4.65
N ALA A 485 -1.72 -16.11 -3.59
CA ALA A 485 -0.87 -16.01 -2.42
C ALA A 485 -0.50 -17.37 -1.81
N GLN A 486 0.67 -17.90 -2.19
CA GLN A 486 1.53 -18.72 -1.34
C GLN A 486 2.91 -18.75 -1.99
N GLY A 487 3.91 -18.32 -1.23
CA GLY A 487 5.26 -18.04 -1.70
C GLY A 487 5.95 -19.25 -2.30
N PHE A 488 5.91 -19.36 -3.62
CA PHE A 488 6.91 -20.07 -4.41
C PHE A 488 7.23 -19.21 -5.62
N GLU A 489 8.44 -18.65 -5.66
CA GLU A 489 9.00 -18.08 -6.88
C GLU A 489 9.08 -19.19 -7.93
N LEU A 490 8.09 -19.28 -8.83
CA LEU A 490 8.20 -20.04 -10.06
C LEU A 490 9.16 -19.31 -11.01
N THR A 491 10.45 -19.33 -10.68
CA THR A 491 11.40 -19.58 -11.76
C THR A 491 11.02 -20.95 -12.32
N ASN A 492 10.65 -21.00 -13.59
CA ASN A 492 10.31 -22.25 -14.25
C ASN A 492 11.55 -23.17 -14.17
N ARG A 493 11.59 -24.04 -13.16
CA ARG A 493 12.75 -24.87 -12.78
C ARG A 493 13.12 -25.81 -13.93
N ALA A 494 12.13 -26.21 -14.74
CA ALA A 494 12.33 -26.95 -15.98
C ALA A 494 13.05 -26.11 -17.05
N ALA A 495 12.69 -24.84 -17.24
CA ALA A 495 13.38 -23.95 -18.18
C ALA A 495 14.80 -23.56 -17.72
N ALA A 496 15.02 -23.44 -16.40
CA ALA A 496 16.35 -23.25 -15.83
C ALA A 496 17.21 -24.51 -15.97
N ALA A 497 16.66 -25.69 -15.66
CA ALA A 497 17.32 -26.98 -15.84
C ALA A 497 17.65 -27.26 -17.31
N GLN A 498 16.77 -26.91 -18.25
CA GLN A 498 17.06 -27.01 -19.69
C GLN A 498 18.19 -26.08 -20.11
N ARG A 499 18.27 -24.85 -19.59
CA ARG A 499 19.41 -23.96 -19.87
C ARG A 499 20.72 -24.50 -19.31
N VAL A 500 20.70 -25.05 -18.10
CA VAL A 500 21.88 -25.68 -17.49
C VAL A 500 22.28 -26.93 -18.28
N LYS A 501 21.32 -27.75 -18.70
CA LYS A 501 21.55 -28.93 -19.53
C LYS A 501 22.14 -28.56 -20.90
N GLU A 502 21.59 -27.57 -21.60
CA GLU A 502 22.14 -27.05 -22.85
C GLU A 502 23.53 -26.43 -22.67
N ALA A 503 23.79 -25.78 -21.53
CA ALA A 503 25.10 -25.22 -21.22
C ALA A 503 26.13 -26.33 -20.98
N ASN A 504 25.76 -27.37 -20.23
CA ASN A 504 26.57 -28.55 -19.98
C ASN A 504 26.82 -29.35 -21.26
N GLU A 505 25.79 -29.61 -22.08
CA GLU A 505 25.95 -30.28 -23.38
C GLU A 505 26.89 -29.50 -24.30
N ARG A 506 26.82 -28.16 -24.32
CA ARG A 506 27.79 -27.32 -25.06
C ARG A 506 29.21 -27.39 -24.50
N TRP A 507 29.37 -27.60 -23.20
CA TRP A 507 30.68 -27.65 -22.53
C TRP A 507 31.33 -29.03 -22.63
N PHE A 508 30.54 -30.11 -22.55
CA PHE A 508 31.02 -31.48 -22.54
C PHE A 508 31.04 -32.16 -23.92
N ALA A 509 30.45 -31.57 -24.95
CA ALA A 509 30.47 -32.15 -26.31
C ALA A 509 31.84 -32.08 -27.03
N ALA A 510 32.81 -31.31 -26.52
CA ALA A 510 34.08 -31.05 -27.21
C ALA A 510 35.35 -31.50 -26.43
N GLY A 511 35.20 -32.26 -25.35
CA GLY A 511 36.32 -32.66 -24.50
C GLY A 511 36.54 -34.17 -24.46
N THR A 512 37.57 -34.66 -25.15
CA THR A 512 38.24 -35.93 -24.84
C THR A 512 38.77 -35.88 -23.40
N PHE A 513 38.08 -36.52 -22.46
CA PHE A 513 38.61 -36.72 -21.11
C PHE A 513 39.14 -38.14 -20.96
N SER A 514 40.40 -38.25 -20.54
CA SER A 514 41.03 -39.49 -20.12
C SER A 514 40.42 -39.93 -18.78
N PHE A 515 39.80 -41.11 -18.75
CA PHE A 515 39.43 -41.77 -17.50
C PHE A 515 40.70 -42.15 -16.72
N ILE A 516 40.82 -41.62 -15.50
CA ILE A 516 41.78 -42.16 -14.52
C ILE A 516 41.12 -43.39 -13.91
N PRO A 517 41.73 -44.59 -13.95
CA PRO A 517 41.14 -45.77 -13.36
C PRO A 517 41.22 -45.63 -11.83
N SER A 518 40.08 -45.81 -11.17
CA SER A 518 40.03 -45.93 -9.71
C SER A 518 40.81 -47.17 -9.30
N LYS A 519 41.94 -47.00 -8.60
CA LYS A 519 42.52 -48.10 -7.82
C LYS A 519 41.65 -48.30 -6.58
N GLY A 520 41.12 -49.50 -6.43
CA GLY A 520 40.41 -49.92 -5.24
C GLY A 520 41.34 -50.05 -4.03
N ALA A 521 40.82 -49.65 -2.88
CA ALA A 521 40.66 -50.43 -1.65
C ALA A 521 39.75 -49.62 -0.73
#